data_AF-A0A137Q6K0-F1
#
_entry.id   AF-A0A137Q6K0-F1
#
_cell.length_a   1.000
_cell.length_b   1.000
_cell.length_c   1.000
_cell.angle_alpha   90.00
_cell.angle_beta   90.00
_cell.angle_gamma   90.00
#
_symmetry.space_group_name_H-M   'P 1'
#
loop_
_entity.id
_entity.type
_entity.pdbx_description
1 polymer ?
#
loop_
_entity_poly.entity_id
_entity_poly.type
_entity_poly.pdbx_seq_one_letter_code
_entity_poly.pdbx_strand_id
1 'polypeptide(L)'
;MSKSYLKLIDIPFLRADGVRTSSQHIEEVMRQSSLCNHFVLVGPTQVVCNSHALDTATVYFEVWDSQRGTRAANLMGHSLQFSHWTIRILEANANPGVSLCQRCWTWGHSSKSCHAKVPRCPLCGSPHY
;
A
#
# COMPACT_ATOMS: atom_id res chain seq x y z
N MET A 1 -8.85 -2.48 -19.95
CA MET A 1 -9.02 -2.46 -18.48
C MET A 1 -8.15 -1.37 -17.91
N SER A 2 -8.62 -0.63 -16.90
CA SER A 2 -7.83 0.43 -16.26
C SER A 2 -7.11 -0.11 -15.03
N LYS A 3 -6.12 0.63 -14.52
CA LYS A 3 -5.49 0.36 -13.22
C LYS A 3 -5.78 1.50 -12.27
N SER A 4 -6.05 1.15 -11.02
CA SER A 4 -6.23 2.12 -9.94
C SER A 4 -5.22 1.84 -8.83
N TYR A 5 -4.70 2.92 -8.25
CA TYR A 5 -3.61 2.91 -7.28
C TYR A 5 -4.18 3.27 -5.91
N LEU A 6 -4.05 2.35 -4.97
CA LEU A 6 -4.65 2.48 -3.64
C LEU A 6 -3.58 2.25 -2.57
N LYS A 7 -3.92 2.69 -1.36
CA LYS A 7 -3.10 2.46 -0.17
C LYS A 7 -3.96 2.09 1.02
N LEU A 8 -3.44 1.21 1.86
CA LEU A 8 -3.90 0.99 3.21
C LEU A 8 -3.04 1.82 4.16
N ILE A 9 -3.68 2.53 5.08
CA ILE A 9 -2.98 3.30 6.13
C ILE A 9 -3.31 2.72 7.52
N ASP A 10 -2.51 3.11 8.51
CA ASP A 10 -2.66 2.69 9.91
C ASP A 10 -2.50 1.17 10.12
N ILE A 11 -1.70 0.52 9.26
CA ILE A 11 -1.32 -0.89 9.40
C ILE A 11 -0.27 -0.99 10.50
N PRO A 12 -0.39 -1.87 11.51
CA PRO A 12 0.72 -2.10 12.43
C PRO A 12 1.91 -2.71 11.68
N PHE A 13 3.08 -2.08 11.75
CA PHE A 13 4.31 -2.59 11.12
C PHE A 13 4.81 -3.85 11.81
N LEU A 14 4.69 -3.90 13.14
CA LEU A 14 4.91 -5.06 13.98
C LEU A 14 3.58 -5.54 14.55
N ARG A 15 3.29 -6.81 14.36
CA ARG A 15 2.10 -7.46 14.94
C ARG A 15 2.34 -7.76 16.42
N ALA A 16 1.26 -8.14 17.13
CA ALA A 16 1.30 -8.46 18.56
C ALA A 16 2.24 -9.63 18.93
N ASP A 17 2.58 -10.49 17.96
CA ASP A 17 3.56 -11.58 18.09
C ASP A 17 5.01 -11.13 17.81
N GLY A 18 5.24 -9.83 17.60
CA GLY A 18 6.54 -9.26 17.23
C GLY A 18 6.93 -9.49 15.77
N VAL A 19 6.08 -10.14 14.98
CA VAL A 19 6.36 -10.44 13.57
C VAL A 19 6.00 -9.24 12.71
N ARG A 20 6.86 -8.94 11.73
CA ARG A 20 6.60 -7.88 10.76
C ARG A 20 5.39 -8.21 9.89
N THR A 21 4.55 -7.22 9.66
CA THR A 21 3.45 -7.34 8.70
C THR A 21 4.02 -7.50 7.29
N SER A 22 3.69 -8.64 6.67
CA SER A 22 4.15 -8.98 5.33
C SER A 22 3.06 -8.74 4.28
N SER A 23 3.46 -8.57 3.02
CA SER A 23 2.55 -8.45 1.88
C SER A 23 1.59 -9.64 1.79
N GLN A 24 2.09 -10.86 2.00
CA GLN A 24 1.27 -12.08 1.99
C GLN A 24 0.17 -12.06 3.05
N HIS A 25 0.50 -11.57 4.25
CA HIS A 25 -0.48 -11.49 5.32
C HIS A 25 -1.55 -10.44 5.03
N ILE A 26 -1.17 -9.31 4.44
CA ILE A 26 -2.12 -8.28 4.01
C ILE A 26 -3.03 -8.79 2.89
N GLU A 27 -2.47 -9.51 1.92
CA GLU A 27 -3.23 -10.11 0.82
C GLU A 27 -4.25 -11.14 1.32
N GLU A 28 -3.89 -11.92 2.36
CA GLU A 28 -4.84 -12.83 3.01
C GLU A 28 -5.99 -12.06 3.69
N VAL A 29 -5.69 -10.97 4.40
CA VAL A 29 -6.72 -10.12 5.02
C VAL A 29 -7.64 -9.49 3.97
N MET A 30 -7.09 -9.02 2.84
CA MET A 30 -7.89 -8.54 1.71
C MET A 30 -8.82 -9.64 1.18
N ARG A 31 -8.32 -10.87 1.04
CA ARG A 31 -9.08 -12.02 0.54
C ARG A 31 -10.19 -12.48 1.50
N GLN A 32 -9.98 -12.36 2.80
CA GLN A 32 -10.96 -12.72 3.83
C GLN A 32 -12.01 -11.61 4.06
N SER A 33 -11.78 -10.40 3.57
CA SER A 33 -12.71 -9.29 3.74
C SER A 33 -13.99 -9.43 2.92
N SER A 34 -15.06 -8.73 3.32
CA SER A 34 -16.29 -8.61 2.53
C SER A 34 -16.09 -7.89 1.18
N LEU A 35 -14.93 -7.24 0.99
CA LEU A 35 -14.55 -6.50 -0.21
C LEU A 35 -13.65 -7.32 -1.16
N CYS A 36 -13.42 -8.61 -0.86
CA CYS A 36 -12.50 -9.49 -1.61
C CYS A 36 -12.71 -9.44 -3.14
N ASN A 37 -13.96 -9.34 -3.60
CA ASN A 37 -14.31 -9.28 -5.02
C ASN A 37 -13.81 -8.02 -5.74
N HIS A 38 -13.46 -6.96 -4.99
CA HIS A 38 -12.94 -5.71 -5.54
C HIS A 38 -11.39 -5.67 -5.54
N PHE A 39 -10.73 -6.55 -4.78
CA PHE A 39 -9.27 -6.69 -4.73
C PHE A 39 -8.71 -7.56 -5.86
N VAL A 40 -8.92 -7.14 -7.12
CA VAL A 40 -8.28 -7.81 -8.26
C VAL A 40 -6.88 -7.25 -8.45
N LEU A 41 -5.93 -7.73 -7.64
CA LEU A 41 -4.56 -7.21 -7.58
C LEU A 41 -3.81 -7.41 -8.91
N VAL A 42 -3.06 -6.39 -9.32
CA VAL A 42 -2.18 -6.43 -10.50
C VAL A 42 -0.86 -7.14 -10.17
N GLY A 43 -0.44 -7.08 -8.91
CA GLY A 43 0.80 -7.66 -8.40
C GLY A 43 0.84 -7.64 -6.88
N PRO A 44 1.98 -8.05 -6.28
CA PRO A 44 2.11 -8.13 -4.83
C PRO A 44 2.04 -6.75 -4.18
N THR A 45 1.41 -6.70 -3.02
CA THR A 45 1.33 -5.49 -2.20
C THR A 45 2.70 -5.08 -1.67
N GLN A 46 2.91 -3.78 -1.43
CA GLN A 46 4.19 -3.24 -0.96
C GLN A 46 4.00 -2.61 0.42
N VAL A 47 4.52 -3.26 1.46
CA VAL A 47 4.48 -2.75 2.85
C VAL A 47 5.66 -1.79 3.06
N VAL A 48 5.37 -0.56 3.46
CA VAL A 48 6.38 0.49 3.69
C VAL A 48 6.17 1.09 5.07
N CYS A 49 7.21 1.08 5.91
CA CYS A 49 7.15 1.70 7.23
C CYS A 49 7.06 3.24 7.10
N ASN A 50 6.16 3.87 7.87
CA ASN A 50 5.93 5.32 7.79
C ASN A 50 7.09 6.11 8.41
N SER A 51 7.62 5.65 9.55
CA SER A 51 8.84 6.18 10.17
C SER A 51 9.34 5.25 11.28
N HIS A 52 10.59 5.41 11.71
CA HIS A 52 11.13 4.68 12.87
C HIS A 52 10.38 4.94 14.19
N ALA A 53 9.72 6.10 14.33
CA ALA A 53 9.01 6.48 15.55
C ALA A 53 7.52 6.10 15.53
N LEU A 54 7.01 5.67 14.37
CA LEU A 54 5.62 5.25 14.20
C LEU A 54 5.60 3.75 13.99
N ASP A 55 4.90 3.03 14.86
CA ASP A 55 4.69 1.59 14.73
C ASP A 55 3.73 1.22 13.57
N THR A 56 3.49 2.14 12.64
CA THR A 56 2.56 1.97 11.53
C THR A 56 3.25 1.99 10.17
N ALA A 57 2.65 1.25 9.24
CA ALA A 57 3.05 1.12 7.86
C ALA A 57 1.91 1.57 6.94
N THR A 58 2.32 1.95 5.72
CA THR A 58 1.41 2.12 4.59
C THR A 58 1.63 0.96 3.64
N VAL A 59 0.54 0.34 3.18
CA VAL A 59 0.61 -0.71 2.16
C VAL A 59 0.12 -0.15 0.85
N TYR A 60 0.98 -0.14 -0.16
CA TYR A 60 0.65 0.32 -1.50
C TYR A 60 0.31 -0.87 -2.39
N PHE A 61 -0.73 -0.73 -3.20
CA PHE A 61 -1.19 -1.79 -4.09
C PHE A 61 -1.91 -1.26 -5.33
N GLU A 62 -1.91 -2.07 -6.38
CA GLU A 62 -2.58 -1.78 -7.65
C GLU A 62 -3.70 -2.79 -7.87
N VAL A 63 -4.86 -2.31 -8.33
CA VAL A 63 -6.00 -3.15 -8.71
C VAL A 63 -6.39 -2.95 -10.16
N TRP A 64 -6.82 -4.02 -10.81
CA TRP A 64 -7.51 -3.97 -12.10
C TRP A 64 -8.90 -3.40 -11.90
N ASP A 65 -9.12 -2.24 -12.53
CA ASP A 65 -10.36 -1.49 -12.45
C ASP A 65 -11.15 -1.54 -13.77
N SER A 66 -12.44 -1.29 -13.64
CA SER A 66 -13.30 -0.97 -14.78
C SER A 66 -12.84 0.34 -15.41
N GLN A 67 -13.27 0.58 -16.64
CA GLN A 67 -12.98 1.84 -17.34
C GLN A 67 -13.58 3.07 -16.64
N ARG A 68 -14.56 2.87 -15.75
CA ARG A 68 -15.24 3.92 -14.97
C ARG A 68 -14.71 4.07 -13.53
N GLY A 69 -13.70 3.29 -13.13
CA GLY A 69 -13.14 3.38 -11.77
C GLY A 69 -14.00 2.76 -10.67
N THR A 70 -15.02 1.98 -11.02
CA THR A 70 -16.02 1.50 -10.04
C THR A 70 -15.46 0.57 -8.97
N ARG A 71 -14.40 -0.19 -9.25
CA ARG A 71 -13.82 -1.10 -8.25
C ARG A 71 -13.02 -0.34 -7.21
N ALA A 72 -12.21 0.64 -7.64
CA ALA A 72 -11.51 1.50 -6.70
C ALA A 72 -12.49 2.34 -5.88
N ALA A 73 -13.55 2.89 -6.49
CA ALA A 73 -14.58 3.63 -5.77
C ALA A 73 -15.27 2.79 -4.69
N ASN A 74 -15.54 1.50 -4.96
CA ASN A 74 -16.11 0.58 -3.97
C ASN A 74 -15.14 0.15 -2.86
N LEU A 75 -13.84 0.40 -3.03
CA LEU A 75 -12.83 0.15 -2.01
C LEU A 75 -12.56 1.41 -1.17
N MET A 76 -12.51 2.57 -1.81
CA MET A 76 -12.20 3.84 -1.14
C MET A 76 -13.24 4.20 -0.08
N GLY A 77 -12.76 4.68 1.07
CA GLY A 77 -13.62 5.07 2.19
C GLY A 77 -14.13 3.89 3.02
N HIS A 78 -13.94 2.65 2.55
CA HIS A 78 -14.13 1.46 3.38
C HIS A 78 -12.92 1.19 4.26
N SER A 79 -13.15 0.37 5.28
CA SER A 79 -12.12 -0.09 6.21
C SER A 79 -12.07 -1.61 6.26
N LEU A 80 -10.88 -2.14 6.51
CA LEU A 80 -10.63 -3.57 6.74
C LEU A 80 -10.34 -3.79 8.22
N GLN A 81 -10.77 -4.94 8.74
CA GLN A 81 -10.35 -5.39 10.06
C GLN A 81 -9.06 -6.20 9.94
N PHE A 82 -8.06 -5.86 10.75
CA PHE A 82 -6.79 -6.57 10.84
C PHE A 82 -6.50 -6.84 12.30
N SER A 83 -6.78 -8.08 12.72
CA SER A 83 -6.83 -8.40 14.14
C SER A 83 -7.77 -7.43 14.89
N HIS A 84 -7.24 -6.60 15.78
CA HIS A 84 -7.98 -5.58 16.54
C HIS A 84 -7.88 -4.16 15.93
N TRP A 85 -7.20 -4.01 14.79
CA TRP A 85 -6.99 -2.73 14.12
C TRP A 85 -7.99 -2.52 13.00
N THR A 86 -8.50 -1.29 12.88
CA THR A 86 -9.30 -0.86 11.73
C THR A 86 -8.41 -0.09 10.76
N ILE A 87 -8.18 -0.67 9.59
CA ILE A 87 -7.34 -0.14 8.53
C ILE A 87 -8.22 0.62 7.55
N ARG A 88 -7.78 1.79 7.08
CA ARG A 88 -8.51 2.56 6.07
C ARG A 88 -7.94 2.36 4.68
N ILE A 89 -8.83 2.23 3.70
CA ILE A 89 -8.47 2.20 2.28
C ILE A 89 -8.61 3.62 1.71
N LEU A 90 -7.51 4.14 1.17
CA LEU A 90 -7.45 5.47 0.56
C LEU A 90 -6.91 5.39 -0.87
N GLU A 91 -7.22 6.42 -1.64
CA GLU A 91 -6.55 6.66 -2.91
C GLU A 91 -5.04 6.91 -2.67
N ALA A 92 -4.21 6.30 -3.52
CA ALA A 92 -2.82 6.69 -3.62
C ALA A 92 -2.70 7.71 -4.75
N ASN A 93 -2.21 8.92 -4.44
CA ASN A 93 -1.92 9.93 -5.46
C ASN A 93 -0.91 9.37 -6.46
N ALA A 94 -1.38 8.95 -7.64
CA ALA A 94 -0.56 8.35 -8.68
C ALA A 94 -0.70 9.15 -9.98
N ASN A 95 0.42 9.28 -10.71
CA ASN A 95 0.35 9.57 -12.13
C ASN A 95 0.05 8.24 -12.84
N PRO A 96 -1.07 8.10 -13.57
CA PRO A 96 -1.43 6.87 -14.26
C PRO A 96 -0.28 6.37 -15.14
N GLY A 97 0.07 5.08 -15.01
CA GLY A 97 1.11 4.44 -15.83
C GLY A 97 2.53 4.50 -15.28
N VAL A 98 2.75 5.04 -14.07
CA VAL A 98 4.09 5.13 -13.47
C VAL A 98 4.21 4.27 -12.22
N SER A 99 5.24 3.42 -12.18
CA SER A 99 5.55 2.52 -11.06
C SER A 99 5.80 3.25 -9.74
N LEU A 100 5.53 2.59 -8.61
CA LEU A 100 5.97 3.04 -7.29
C LEU A 100 7.49 3.24 -7.29
N CYS A 101 7.95 4.44 -6.92
CA CYS A 101 9.37 4.70 -6.82
C CYS A 101 9.96 3.93 -5.64
N GLN A 102 10.87 3.00 -5.88
CA GLN A 102 11.53 2.23 -4.83
C GLN A 102 12.60 3.04 -4.07
N ARG A 103 12.92 4.26 -4.50
CA ARG A 103 13.84 5.16 -3.79
C ARG A 103 13.17 6.02 -2.74
N CYS A 104 11.95 6.50 -2.99
CA CYS A 104 11.26 7.41 -2.05
C CYS A 104 9.91 6.87 -1.57
N TRP A 105 9.47 5.73 -2.12
CA TRP A 105 8.18 5.10 -1.84
C TRP A 105 6.97 5.99 -2.14
N THR A 106 7.12 6.85 -3.16
CA THR A 106 6.01 7.66 -3.69
C THR A 106 5.65 7.23 -5.11
N TRP A 107 4.37 7.28 -5.43
CA TRP A 107 3.89 7.05 -6.78
C TRP A 107 4.19 8.24 -7.71
N GLY A 108 4.12 8.01 -9.02
CA GLY A 108 4.15 9.05 -10.03
C GLY A 108 5.50 9.31 -10.71
N HIS A 109 6.57 8.60 -10.32
CA HIS A 109 7.86 8.63 -11.02
C HIS A 109 8.62 7.30 -10.83
N SER A 110 9.48 6.94 -11.78
CA SER A 110 10.35 5.76 -11.64
C SER A 110 11.54 6.04 -10.72
N SER A 111 12.18 5.00 -10.20
CA SER A 111 13.44 5.14 -9.44
C SER A 111 14.55 5.86 -10.22
N LYS A 112 14.55 5.77 -11.56
CA LYS A 112 15.51 6.44 -12.45
C LYS A 112 15.29 7.95 -12.54
N SER A 113 14.03 8.38 -12.51
CA SER A 113 13.63 9.80 -12.57
C SER A 113 13.39 10.39 -11.18
N CYS A 114 13.85 9.72 -10.12
CA CYS A 114 13.67 10.16 -8.75
C CYS A 114 14.71 11.22 -8.36
N HIS A 115 14.22 12.38 -7.90
CA HIS A 115 15.07 13.46 -7.39
C HIS A 115 15.44 13.32 -5.90
N ALA A 116 15.03 12.24 -5.24
CA ALA A 116 15.44 11.99 -3.86
C ALA A 116 16.95 11.77 -3.80
N LYS A 117 17.63 12.59 -2.98
CA LYS A 117 19.10 12.55 -2.85
C LYS A 117 19.60 11.20 -2.32
N VAL A 118 18.88 10.61 -1.37
CA VAL A 118 19.23 9.33 -0.72
C VAL A 118 18.03 8.38 -0.76
N PRO A 119 18.20 7.08 -1.07
CA PRO A 119 17.12 6.11 -0.96
C PRO A 119 16.58 6.03 0.47
N ARG A 120 15.26 5.95 0.60
CA ARG A 120 14.58 5.65 1.86
C ARG A 120 14.49 4.15 2.04
N CYS A 121 14.80 3.69 3.24
CA CYS A 121 14.67 2.28 3.55
C CYS A 121 13.20 1.88 3.74
N PRO A 122 12.79 0.74 3.16
CA PRO A 122 11.43 0.24 3.37
C PRO A 122 11.15 -0.14 4.82
N LEU A 123 12.19 -0.41 5.63
CA LEU A 123 12.05 -0.92 7.00
C LEU A 123 11.77 0.16 8.03
N CYS A 124 12.26 1.39 7.83
CA CYS A 124 12.07 2.47 8.81
C CYS A 124 11.76 3.83 8.18
N GLY A 125 11.62 3.91 6.85
CA GLY A 125 11.21 5.11 6.13
C GLY A 125 12.29 6.20 6.01
N SER A 126 13.44 6.04 6.67
CA SER A 126 14.52 7.04 6.72
C SER A 126 15.61 6.79 5.66
N PRO A 127 16.35 7.82 5.23
CA PRO A 127 17.59 7.66 4.47
C PRO A 127 18.71 7.07 5.33
N HIS A 128 19.57 6.22 4.74
CA HIS A 128 20.72 5.59 5.42
C HIS A 128 21.99 5.75 4.59
N TYR A 129 23.14 5.66 5.24
CA TYR A 129 24.48 5.63 4.62
C TYR A 129 25.11 4.26 4.83
#